data_AF-A0A7X9F797-F1
#
_entry.id   AF-A0A7X9F797-F1
#
_cell.length_a   1.000
_cell.length_b   1.000
_cell.length_c   1.000
_cell.angle_alpha   90.00
_cell.angle_beta   90.00
_cell.angle_gamma   90.00
#
_symmetry.space_group_name_H-M   'P 1'
#
loop_
_entity.id
_entity.type
_entity.pdbx_description
1 polymer ?
#
loop_
_entity_poly.entity_id
_entity_poly.type
_entity_poly.pdbx_seq_one_letter_code
_entity_poly.pdbx_strand_id
1 'polypeptide(L)' 'TAVSKIRQPIEALFNWLIDKTDIQRASKVRSTKGLIVHIFGRIAAAYIFLIFNS' A
#
# COMPACT_ATOMS: atom_id res chain seq x y z
N THR A 1 1.19 -20.78 17.71
CA THR A 1 2.07 -19.60 17.95
C THR A 1 3.10 -19.33 16.85
N ALA A 2 3.25 -20.16 15.80
CA ALA A 2 4.13 -19.85 14.66
C ALA A 2 3.44 -19.00 13.58
N VAL A 3 2.20 -19.36 13.22
CA VAL A 3 1.39 -18.66 12.19
C VAL A 3 1.11 -17.20 12.58
N SER A 4 0.87 -16.91 13.86
CA SER A 4 0.59 -15.56 14.35
C SER A 4 1.80 -14.62 14.21
N LYS A 5 3.01 -15.12 14.46
CA LYS A 5 4.26 -14.34 14.34
C LYS A 5 4.53 -13.89 12.91
N ILE A 6 4.07 -14.66 11.91
CA ILE A 6 4.25 -14.32 10.49
C ILE A 6 3.16 -13.38 10.01
N ARG A 7 1.93 -13.54 10.51
CA ARG A 7 0.79 -12.71 10.10
C ARG A 7 0.88 -11.26 10.60
N GLN A 8 1.29 -11.06 11.85
CA GLN A 8 1.38 -9.73 12.46
C GLN A 8 2.22 -8.72 11.65
N PRO A 9 3.44 -9.03 11.19
CA PRO A 9 4.22 -8.07 10.39
C PRO A 9 3.59 -7.79 9.03
N ILE A 10 2.91 -8.78 8.42
CA ILE A 10 2.22 -8.61 7.13
C ILE A 10 1.02 -7.67 7.30
N GLU A 11 0.19 -7.89 8.33
CA GLU A 11 -0.95 -7.04 8.64
C GLU A 11 -0.50 -5.61 8.99
N ALA A 12 0.58 -5.46 9.77
CA ALA A 12 1.14 -4.15 10.10
C ALA A 12 1.62 -3.39 8.84
N LEU A 13 2.33 -4.07 7.93
CA LEU A 13 2.80 -3.49 6.68
C LEU A 13 1.65 -3.02 5.78
N PHE A 14 0.63 -3.86 5.60
CA PHE A 14 -0.53 -3.49 4.77
C PHE A 14 -1.36 -2.38 5.41
N ASN A 15 -1.55 -2.39 6.73
CA ASN A 15 -2.23 -1.29 7.42
C ASN A 15 -1.49 0.03 7.24
N TRP A 16 -0.17 0.04 7.41
CA TRP A 16 0.63 1.24 7.17
C TRP A 16 0.55 1.72 5.72
N LEU A 17 0.59 0.80 4.75
CA LEU A 17 0.48 1.15 3.34
C LEU A 17 -0.88 1.78 3.01
N ILE A 18 -1.96 1.22 3.55
CA ILE A 18 -3.32 1.74 3.37
C ILE A 18 -3.47 3.11 4.03
N ASP A 19 -2.94 3.31 5.24
CA ASP A 19 -3.00 4.61 5.93
C ASP A 19 -2.26 5.71 5.17
N LYS A 20 -1.03 5.43 4.70
CA LYS A 20 -0.19 6.45 4.06
C LYS A 20 -0.56 6.74 2.62
N THR A 21 -1.03 5.73 1.89
CA THR A 21 -1.28 5.89 0.46
C THR A 21 -2.73 5.77 0.10
N ASP A 22 -3.61 5.27 0.96
CA ASP A 22 -5.04 5.11 0.66
C ASP A 22 -5.25 4.34 -0.67
N ILE A 23 -4.44 3.29 -0.85
CA ILE A 23 -4.34 2.48 -2.08
C ILE A 23 -5.67 1.76 -2.41
N GLN A 24 -6.54 1.54 -1.44
CA GLN A 24 -7.82 0.85 -1.63
C GLN A 24 -8.81 1.62 -2.52
N ARG A 25 -8.60 2.93 -2.72
CA ARG A 25 -9.40 3.71 -3.70
C ARG A 25 -9.23 3.24 -5.14
N ALA A 26 -8.22 2.42 -5.43
CA ALA A 26 -8.06 1.68 -6.67
C ALA A 26 -9.34 0.90 -7.06
N SER A 27 -10.14 0.45 -6.08
CA SER A 27 -11.44 -0.23 -6.30
C SER A 27 -12.46 0.59 -7.10
N LYS A 28 -12.33 1.91 -7.14
CA LYS A 28 -13.24 2.82 -7.88
C LYS A 28 -12.78 3.07 -9.31
N VAL A 29 -11.58 2.64 -9.69
CA VAL A 29 -11.01 2.88 -11.01
C VAL A 29 -11.54 1.84 -11.99
N ARG A 30 -12.27 2.29 -13.02
CA ARG A 30 -12.93 1.38 -13.98
C ARG A 30 -12.08 0.96 -15.18
N SER A 31 -10.97 1.66 -15.43
CA SER A 31 -10.07 1.37 -16.56
C SER A 31 -8.84 0.64 -16.07
N THR A 32 -8.49 -0.50 -16.69
CA THR A 32 -7.28 -1.27 -16.37
C THR A 32 -6.01 -0.42 -16.47
N LYS A 33 -5.91 0.43 -17.50
CA LYS A 33 -4.76 1.34 -17.66
C LYS A 33 -4.69 2.37 -16.52
N GLY A 34 -5.84 2.94 -16.17
CA GLY A 34 -5.94 3.88 -15.05
C GLY A 34 -5.61 3.21 -13.70
N LEU A 35 -6.02 1.96 -13.52
CA LEU A 35 -5.76 1.18 -12.32
C LEU A 35 -4.26 0.95 -12.13
N ILE A 36 -3.57 0.55 -13.20
CA ILE A 36 -2.12 0.33 -13.20
C ILE A 36 -1.39 1.61 -12.79
N VAL A 37 -1.69 2.75 -13.43
CA VAL A 37 -1.06 4.04 -13.11
C VAL A 37 -1.35 4.45 -11.66
N HIS A 38 -2.59 4.24 -11.18
CA HIS A 38 -2.96 4.54 -9.81
C HIS A 38 -2.13 3.72 -8.81
N ILE A 39 -2.02 2.40 -9.01
CA ILE A 39 -1.27 1.51 -8.11
C ILE A 39 0.21 1.91 -8.06
N PHE A 40 0.85 2.06 -9.23
CA PHE A 40 2.26 2.45 -9.29
C PHE A 40 2.52 3.84 -8.69
N GLY A 41 1.62 4.80 -8.91
CA GLY A 41 1.71 6.13 -8.30
C GLY A 41 1.61 6.09 -6.77
N ARG A 42 0.68 5.29 -6.22
CA ARG A 42 0.54 5.12 -4.75
C ARG A 42 1.76 4.42 -4.14
N ILE A 43 2.30 3.39 -4.80
CA ILE A 43 3.52 2.71 -4.34
C ILE A 43 4.72 3.66 -4.36
N ALA A 44 4.88 4.46 -5.42
CA ALA A 44 5.93 5.47 -5.50
C ALA A 44 5.80 6.50 -4.35
N ALA A 45 4.59 6.96 -4.05
CA ALA A 45 4.33 7.85 -2.92
C ALA A 45 4.69 7.21 -1.56
N ALA A 46 4.40 5.92 -1.35
CA ALA A 46 4.84 5.19 -0.15
C ALA A 46 6.37 5.14 -0.03
N TYR A 47 7.08 4.89 -1.13
CA TYR A 47 8.55 4.88 -1.13
C TYR A 47 9.14 6.26 -0.83
N ILE A 48 8.61 7.32 -1.46
CA ILE A 48 9.01 8.70 -1.19
C ILE A 48 8.77 9.01 0.29
N PHE A 49 7.62 8.63 0.85
CA PHE A 49 7.33 8.81 2.27
C PHE A 49 8.37 8.10 3.15
N LEU A 50 8.78 6.87 2.84
CA LEU A 50 9.83 6.17 3.61
C LEU A 50 11.19 6.85 3.54
N ILE A 51 11.55 7.43 2.39
CA ILE A 51 12.85 8.08 2.19
C ILE A 51 12.93 9.43 2.92
N PHE A 52 11.85 10.22 2.89
CA PHE A 52 11.84 11.58 3.43
C PHE A 52 11.28 11.70 4.85
N ASN A 53 10.62 10.66 5.37
CA ASN A 53 10.08 10.61 6.73
C ASN A 53 10.83 9.57 7.61
N SER A 54 12.10 9.31 7.28
CA SER A 54 13.02 8.50 8.08
C SER A 54 13.69 9.31 9.19
#